data_AF-A0A1G2KTV0-F1
#
_entry.id   AF-A0A1G2KTV0-F1
#
_cell.length_a   1.000
_cell.length_b   1.000
_cell.length_c   1.000
_cell.angle_alpha   90.00
_cell.angle_beta   90.00
_cell.angle_gamma   90.00
#
_symmetry.space_group_name_H-M   'P 1'
#
loop_
_entity.id
_entity.type
_entity.pdbx_description
1 polymer ?
#
loop_
_entity_poly.entity_id
_entity_poly.type
_entity_poly.pdbx_seq_one_letter_code
_entity_poly.pdbx_strand_id
1 'polypeptide(L)'
;MGLFAALKGDILHFNKNAVPVLNDIFAKLNSLDESEEKEYLLKMLVISNTGIDMLFHPDTGIIKGEVKKFDKDAFYVLYEMITLFLISHFKNVSLERAEKLKELFINAVNRVEECNALWNEVDEFTKSSNKMIDRVVQKVSSYTGELGEDKKSALISAFRGLVVTFIESI
;
A
#
# COMPACT_ATOMS: atom_id res chain seq x y z
N MET A 1 -3.34 -29.97 15.62
CA MET A 1 -4.11 -29.67 14.39
C MET A 1 -4.59 -28.20 14.29
N GLY A 2 -4.57 -27.39 15.36
CA GLY A 2 -5.10 -26.01 15.32
C GLY A 2 -4.30 -24.98 14.51
N LEU A 3 -2.96 -25.06 14.52
CA LEU A 3 -2.10 -24.06 13.87
C LEU A 3 -2.23 -24.08 12.33
N PHE A 4 -2.24 -25.27 11.72
CA PHE A 4 -2.43 -25.43 10.27
C PHE A 4 -3.83 -24.99 9.80
N ALA A 5 -4.87 -25.24 10.61
CA ALA A 5 -6.23 -24.81 10.31
C ALA A 5 -6.36 -23.28 10.39
N ALA A 6 -5.73 -22.65 11.38
CA ALA A 6 -5.70 -21.19 11.52
C ALA A 6 -4.98 -20.53 10.33
N LEU A 7 -3.78 -21.00 9.97
CA LEU A 7 -3.00 -20.50 8.84
C LEU A 7 -3.75 -20.66 7.51
N LYS A 8 -4.40 -21.81 7.30
CA LYS A 8 -5.26 -22.04 6.13
C LYS A 8 -6.43 -21.06 6.07
N GLY A 9 -7.03 -20.72 7.22
CA GLY A 9 -8.10 -19.74 7.31
C GLY A 9 -7.62 -18.31 6.98
N ASP A 10 -6.41 -17.95 7.41
CA ASP A 10 -5.80 -16.65 7.14
C ASP A 10 -5.45 -16.47 5.66
N ILE A 11 -4.83 -17.48 5.04
CA ILE A 11 -4.56 -17.51 3.60
C ILE A 11 -5.85 -17.39 2.79
N LEU A 12 -6.89 -18.14 3.18
CA LEU A 12 -8.17 -18.09 2.48
C LEU A 12 -8.85 -16.72 2.62
N HIS A 13 -8.76 -16.10 3.80
CA HIS A 13 -9.29 -14.75 4.02
C HIS A 13 -8.52 -13.71 3.19
N PHE A 14 -7.19 -13.79 3.14
CA PHE A 14 -6.37 -12.92 2.30
C PHE A 14 -6.73 -13.07 0.82
N ASN A 15 -6.76 -14.29 0.30
CA ASN A 15 -7.08 -14.56 -1.10
C ASN A 15 -8.50 -14.14 -1.47
N LYS A 16 -9.44 -14.19 -0.53
CA LYS A 16 -10.82 -13.75 -0.75
C LYS A 16 -10.96 -12.23 -0.81
N ASN A 17 -10.13 -11.49 -0.08
CA ASN A 17 -10.30 -10.03 0.06
C ASN A 17 -9.21 -9.22 -0.65
N ALA A 18 -7.93 -9.55 -0.49
CA ALA A 18 -6.81 -8.78 -1.03
C ALA A 18 -6.59 -9.03 -2.54
N VAL A 19 -6.62 -10.28 -2.99
CA VAL A 19 -6.33 -10.64 -4.39
C VAL A 19 -7.34 -10.02 -5.38
N PRO A 20 -8.66 -10.02 -5.11
CA PRO A 20 -9.61 -9.34 -5.99
C PRO A 20 -9.40 -7.82 -6.07
N VAL A 21 -8.94 -7.20 -4.97
CA VAL A 21 -8.63 -5.76 -4.94
C VAL A 21 -7.42 -5.45 -5.81
N LEU A 22 -6.33 -6.23 -5.66
CA LEU A 22 -5.14 -6.09 -6.51
C LEU A 22 -5.50 -6.19 -7.99
N ASN A 23 -6.26 -7.23 -8.35
CA ASN A 23 -6.66 -7.48 -9.74
C ASN A 23 -7.55 -6.35 -10.29
N ASP A 24 -8.46 -5.81 -9.47
CA ASP A 24 -9.31 -4.68 -9.86
C ASP A 24 -8.47 -3.42 -10.13
N ILE A 25 -7.57 -3.04 -9.21
CA ILE A 25 -6.69 -1.87 -9.39
C ILE A 25 -5.78 -2.08 -10.61
N PHE A 26 -5.19 -3.27 -10.75
CA PHE A 26 -4.36 -3.61 -11.90
C PHE A 26 -5.12 -3.47 -13.22
N ALA A 27 -6.34 -4.01 -13.32
CA ALA A 27 -7.15 -3.92 -14.52
C ALA A 27 -7.47 -2.45 -14.89
N LYS A 28 -7.79 -1.63 -13.88
CA LYS A 28 -8.04 -0.19 -14.06
C LYS A 28 -6.81 0.56 -14.57
N LEU A 29 -5.64 0.34 -13.96
CA LEU A 29 -4.39 0.95 -14.44
C LEU A 29 -3.99 0.44 -15.83
N ASN A 30 -4.21 -0.84 -16.11
CA ASN A 30 -3.87 -1.44 -17.40
C ASN A 30 -4.79 -0.94 -18.53
N SER A 31 -5.97 -0.41 -18.20
CA SER A 31 -6.90 0.20 -19.15
C SER A 31 -6.53 1.63 -19.58
N LEU A 32 -5.54 2.24 -18.92
CA LEU A 32 -5.02 3.55 -19.31
C LEU A 32 -4.29 3.47 -20.66
N ASP A 33 -4.28 4.59 -21.38
CA ASP A 33 -3.51 4.74 -22.60
C ASP A 33 -2.02 4.49 -22.37
N GLU A 34 -1.38 3.86 -23.36
CA GLU A 34 0.05 3.57 -23.30
C GLU A 34 0.86 4.86 -23.13
N SER A 35 1.58 4.91 -22.02
CA SER A 35 2.35 6.08 -21.58
C SER A 35 3.39 5.64 -20.56
N GLU A 36 4.47 6.41 -20.43
CA GLU A 36 5.43 6.16 -19.35
C GLU A 36 4.74 6.24 -17.97
N GLU A 37 3.77 7.15 -17.78
CA GLU A 37 3.03 7.25 -16.52
C GLU A 37 2.27 5.96 -16.17
N LYS A 38 1.65 5.31 -17.15
CA LYS A 38 1.03 3.99 -16.95
C LYS A 38 2.06 2.98 -16.46
N GLU A 39 3.24 2.92 -17.07
CA GLU A 39 4.30 2.01 -16.66
C GLU A 39 4.76 2.29 -15.21
N TYR A 40 4.92 3.56 -14.83
CA TYR A 40 5.25 3.94 -13.46
C TYR A 40 4.17 3.51 -12.47
N LEU A 41 2.89 3.74 -12.77
CA LEU A 41 1.79 3.34 -11.90
C LEU A 41 1.72 1.82 -11.74
N LEU A 42 1.94 1.05 -12.81
CA LEU A 42 2.00 -0.40 -12.74
C LEU A 42 3.19 -0.89 -11.90
N LYS A 43 4.37 -0.29 -12.04
CA LYS A 43 5.53 -0.58 -11.17
C LYS A 43 5.24 -0.25 -9.69
N MET A 44 4.64 0.90 -9.43
CA MET A 44 4.23 1.30 -8.08
C MET A 44 3.22 0.32 -7.48
N LEU A 45 2.27 -0.19 -8.27
CA LEU A 45 1.31 -1.19 -7.80
C LEU A 45 2.01 -2.52 -7.46
N VAL A 46 2.98 -2.96 -8.26
CA VAL A 46 3.78 -4.16 -7.97
C VAL A 46 4.55 -4.03 -6.66
N ILE A 47 5.14 -2.86 -6.41
CA ILE A 47 5.84 -2.59 -5.15
C ILE A 47 4.85 -2.47 -3.99
N SER A 48 3.67 -1.90 -4.24
CA SER A 48 2.60 -1.84 -3.24
C SER A 48 2.14 -3.25 -2.85
N ASN A 49 2.00 -4.16 -3.82
CA ASN A 49 1.73 -5.57 -3.53
C ASN A 49 2.84 -6.22 -2.72
N THR A 50 4.10 -5.93 -3.04
CA THR A 50 5.24 -6.38 -2.23
C THR A 50 5.12 -5.87 -0.78
N GLY A 51 4.66 -4.64 -0.59
CA GLY A 51 4.37 -4.10 0.74
C GLY A 51 3.25 -4.84 1.45
N ILE A 52 2.13 -5.12 0.77
CA ILE A 52 1.04 -5.94 1.34
C ILE A 52 1.54 -7.34 1.72
N ASP A 53 2.36 -7.98 0.90
CA ASP A 53 2.97 -9.27 1.21
C ASP A 53 3.88 -9.17 2.44
N MET A 54 4.70 -8.12 2.58
CA MET A 54 5.50 -7.90 3.81
C MET A 54 4.64 -7.77 5.07
N LEU A 55 3.43 -7.25 4.96
CA LEU A 55 2.50 -7.15 6.09
C LEU A 55 1.88 -8.50 6.44
N PHE A 56 1.43 -9.25 5.44
CA PHE A 56 0.50 -10.37 5.64
C PHE A 56 1.03 -11.74 5.21
N HIS A 57 2.27 -11.84 4.74
CA HIS A 57 2.84 -13.12 4.31
C HIS A 57 2.65 -14.18 5.42
N PRO A 58 2.12 -15.38 5.12
CA PRO A 58 1.70 -16.34 6.14
C PRO A 58 2.80 -16.73 7.12
N ASP A 59 4.05 -16.75 6.64
CA ASP A 59 5.20 -17.17 7.44
C ASP A 59 6.00 -16.00 8.01
N THR A 60 6.08 -14.89 7.29
CA THR A 60 7.05 -13.81 7.56
C THR A 60 6.40 -12.44 7.75
N GLY A 61 5.08 -12.34 7.55
CA GLY A 61 4.35 -11.08 7.62
C GLY A 61 4.41 -10.46 9.00
N ILE A 62 4.67 -9.15 9.05
CA ILE A 62 4.81 -8.38 10.31
C ILE A 62 3.53 -8.44 11.15
N ILE A 63 2.38 -8.45 10.48
CA ILE A 63 1.04 -8.51 11.08
C ILE A 63 0.24 -9.70 10.57
N LYS A 64 0.89 -10.80 10.19
CA LYS A 64 0.24 -12.02 9.64
C LYS A 64 -0.96 -12.53 10.44
N GLY A 65 -0.92 -12.44 11.77
CA GLY A 65 -2.02 -12.86 12.66
C GLY A 65 -3.22 -11.91 12.70
N GLU A 66 -3.14 -10.76 12.04
CA GLU A 66 -4.17 -9.72 12.04
C GLU A 66 -4.99 -9.67 10.74
N VAL A 67 -4.68 -10.53 9.75
CA VAL A 67 -5.27 -10.45 8.39
C VAL A 67 -6.80 -10.48 8.39
N LYS A 68 -7.41 -11.20 9.34
CA LYS A 68 -8.87 -11.30 9.48
C LYS A 68 -9.54 -9.98 9.90
N LYS A 69 -8.79 -8.99 10.36
CA LYS A 69 -9.27 -7.64 10.68
C LYS A 69 -9.41 -6.76 9.43
N PHE A 70 -8.91 -7.22 8.29
CA PHE A 70 -8.95 -6.49 7.02
C PHE A 70 -9.99 -7.15 6.11
N ASP A 71 -11.06 -6.41 5.81
CA ASP A 71 -12.00 -6.77 4.76
C ASP A 71 -11.54 -6.21 3.41
N LYS A 72 -12.38 -6.39 2.37
CA LYS A 72 -12.07 -5.93 1.03
C LYS A 72 -11.82 -4.41 0.95
N ASP A 73 -12.61 -3.61 1.67
CA ASP A 73 -12.45 -2.15 1.65
C ASP A 73 -11.19 -1.71 2.40
N ALA A 74 -10.84 -2.37 3.50
CA ALA A 74 -9.56 -2.15 4.17
C ALA A 74 -8.37 -2.46 3.24
N PHE A 75 -8.46 -3.52 2.42
CA PHE A 75 -7.44 -3.80 1.42
C PHE A 75 -7.38 -2.76 0.30
N TYR A 76 -8.50 -2.20 -0.17
CA TYR A 76 -8.49 -1.06 -1.11
C TYR A 76 -7.68 0.09 -0.53
N VAL A 77 -8.02 0.49 0.70
CA VAL A 77 -7.34 1.58 1.39
C VAL A 77 -5.84 1.31 1.54
N LEU A 78 -5.43 0.09 1.86
CA LEU A 78 -4.02 -0.24 1.99
C LEU A 78 -3.28 -0.16 0.63
N TYR A 79 -3.82 -0.73 -0.45
CA TYR A 79 -3.18 -0.65 -1.76
C TYR A 79 -3.07 0.80 -2.25
N GLU A 80 -4.15 1.57 -2.10
CA GLU A 80 -4.20 2.98 -2.47
C GLU A 80 -3.23 3.81 -1.65
N MET A 81 -3.22 3.63 -0.32
CA MET A 81 -2.34 4.38 0.56
C MET A 81 -0.86 4.08 0.27
N ILE A 82 -0.49 2.82 0.04
CA ILE A 82 0.90 2.47 -0.28
C ILE A 82 1.29 3.03 -1.66
N THR A 83 0.39 2.98 -2.66
CA THR A 83 0.68 3.55 -3.98
C THR A 83 0.85 5.08 -3.90
N LEU A 84 -0.07 5.77 -3.22
CA LEU A 84 0.00 7.22 -3.01
C LEU A 84 1.24 7.62 -2.19
N PHE A 85 1.64 6.79 -1.23
CA PHE A 85 2.90 6.92 -0.49
C PHE A 85 4.12 6.88 -1.41
N LEU A 86 4.19 5.92 -2.33
CA LEU A 86 5.27 5.85 -3.32
C LEU A 86 5.26 7.05 -4.26
N ILE A 87 4.09 7.48 -4.74
CA ILE A 87 3.93 8.69 -5.57
C ILE A 87 4.41 9.93 -4.81
N SER A 88 4.05 10.09 -3.55
CA SER A 88 4.48 11.23 -2.74
C SER A 88 5.99 11.21 -2.50
N HIS A 89 6.59 10.03 -2.29
CA HIS A 89 8.04 9.89 -2.24
C HIS A 89 8.73 10.26 -3.56
N PHE A 90 8.11 9.94 -4.69
CA PHE A 90 8.59 10.31 -6.01
C PHE A 90 8.59 11.83 -6.28
N LYS A 91 7.80 12.62 -5.54
CA LYS A 91 7.85 14.11 -5.62
C LYS A 91 9.25 14.66 -5.37
N ASN A 92 10.06 13.97 -4.57
CA ASN A 92 11.45 14.36 -4.30
C ASN A 92 12.39 14.16 -5.51
N VAL A 93 11.97 13.36 -6.49
CA VAL A 93 12.68 13.11 -7.75
C VAL A 93 12.13 14.02 -8.85
N SER A 94 10.79 14.04 -9.03
CA SER A 94 10.13 14.89 -10.01
C SER A 94 8.73 15.31 -9.54
N LEU A 95 8.59 16.58 -9.16
CA LEU A 95 7.34 17.13 -8.64
C LEU A 95 6.20 17.07 -9.66
N GLU A 96 6.42 17.62 -10.85
CA GLU A 96 5.41 17.69 -11.91
C GLU A 96 4.90 16.29 -12.29
N ARG A 97 5.82 15.34 -12.44
CA ARG A 97 5.48 13.98 -12.81
C ARG A 97 4.74 13.26 -11.68
N ALA A 98 5.10 13.49 -10.43
CA ALA A 98 4.40 12.92 -9.29
C ALA A 98 2.95 13.43 -9.15
N GLU A 99 2.70 14.72 -9.38
CA GLU A 99 1.33 15.25 -9.39
C GLU A 99 0.50 14.65 -10.54
N LYS A 100 1.10 14.49 -11.72
CA LYS A 100 0.45 13.79 -12.85
C LYS A 100 0.12 12.33 -12.52
N LEU A 101 1.06 11.60 -11.90
CA LEU A 101 0.85 10.21 -11.47
C LEU A 101 -0.26 10.09 -10.43
N LYS A 102 -0.31 11.02 -9.46
CA LYS A 102 -1.39 11.10 -8.48
C LYS A 102 -2.73 11.27 -9.17
N GLU A 103 -2.88 12.28 -10.03
CA GLU A 103 -4.16 12.53 -10.72
C GLU A 103 -4.61 11.34 -11.55
N LEU A 104 -3.69 10.74 -12.32
CA LEU A 104 -3.97 9.54 -13.12
C LEU A 104 -4.40 8.37 -12.25
N PHE A 105 -3.70 8.11 -11.15
CA PHE A 105 -4.04 7.02 -10.22
C PHE A 105 -5.43 7.21 -9.62
N ILE A 106 -5.71 8.39 -9.04
CA ILE A 106 -6.98 8.72 -8.39
C ILE A 106 -8.16 8.55 -9.36
N ASN A 107 -7.99 9.02 -10.59
CA ASN A 107 -9.01 8.89 -11.63
C ASN A 107 -9.20 7.44 -12.08
N ALA A 108 -8.10 6.68 -12.24
CA ALA A 108 -8.17 5.29 -12.68
C ALA A 108 -8.89 4.39 -11.67
N VAL A 109 -8.61 4.53 -10.37
CA VAL A 109 -9.19 3.65 -9.34
C VAL A 109 -10.68 3.90 -9.10
N ASN A 110 -11.22 5.03 -9.57
CA ASN A 110 -12.61 5.46 -9.40
C ASN A 110 -13.03 5.58 -7.91
N ARG A 111 -12.09 6.00 -7.04
CA ARG A 111 -12.27 6.22 -5.59
C ARG A 111 -11.72 7.58 -5.19
N VAL A 112 -12.25 8.61 -5.85
CA VAL A 112 -11.66 9.95 -5.87
C VAL A 112 -11.64 10.61 -4.49
N GLU A 113 -12.73 10.50 -3.73
CA GLU A 113 -12.82 11.12 -2.40
C GLU A 113 -11.87 10.45 -1.41
N GLU A 114 -11.85 9.12 -1.38
CA GLU A 114 -10.98 8.36 -0.48
C GLU A 114 -9.51 8.56 -0.82
N CYS A 115 -9.14 8.50 -2.11
CA CYS A 115 -7.75 8.69 -2.51
C CYS A 115 -7.28 10.12 -2.27
N ASN A 116 -8.14 11.14 -2.41
CA ASN A 116 -7.78 12.51 -2.03
C ASN A 116 -7.61 12.67 -0.52
N ALA A 117 -8.45 12.02 0.30
CA ALA A 117 -8.28 12.00 1.74
C ALA A 117 -6.96 11.34 2.14
N LEU A 118 -6.65 10.16 1.56
CA LEU A 118 -5.39 9.46 1.76
C LEU A 118 -4.19 10.27 1.28
N TRP A 119 -4.31 10.94 0.14
CA TRP A 119 -3.27 11.82 -0.38
C TRP A 119 -2.97 12.94 0.61
N ASN A 120 -4.00 13.62 1.14
CA ASN A 120 -3.79 14.67 2.13
C ASN A 120 -3.14 14.13 3.41
N GLU A 121 -3.53 12.94 3.88
CA GLU A 121 -2.89 12.27 5.01
C GLU A 121 -1.38 12.03 4.76
N VAL A 122 -0.99 11.71 3.53
CA VAL A 122 0.39 11.35 3.13
C VAL A 122 1.24 12.57 2.73
N ASP A 123 0.68 13.54 2.02
CA ASP A 123 1.38 14.65 1.35
C ASP A 123 1.67 15.86 2.24
N GLU A 124 1.01 15.97 3.41
CA GLU A 124 1.21 17.05 4.37
C GLU A 124 2.68 17.22 4.83
N PHE A 125 3.56 16.25 4.56
CA PHE A 125 4.96 16.26 5.02
C PHE A 125 5.99 15.82 3.96
N THR A 126 5.96 16.45 2.78
CA THR A 126 7.00 16.32 1.73
C THR A 126 8.46 16.51 2.22
N LYS A 127 8.69 16.98 3.46
CA LYS A 127 10.03 17.19 4.05
C LYS A 127 10.49 16.12 5.06
N SER A 128 9.67 15.13 5.43
CA SER A 128 10.08 14.11 6.43
C SER A 128 9.53 12.71 6.13
N SER A 129 10.38 11.85 5.54
CA SER A 129 10.06 10.45 5.24
C SER A 129 9.56 9.65 6.45
N ASN A 130 10.05 9.97 7.65
CA ASN A 130 9.61 9.29 8.88
C ASN A 130 8.14 9.56 9.18
N LYS A 131 7.69 10.82 9.07
CA LYS A 131 6.29 11.18 9.35
C LYS A 131 5.31 10.55 8.37
N MET A 132 5.72 10.43 7.10
CA MET A 132 4.89 9.80 6.08
C MET A 132 4.70 8.31 6.36
N ILE A 133 5.77 7.62 6.75
CA ILE A 133 5.73 6.21 7.16
C ILE A 133 4.86 6.05 8.43
N ASP A 134 4.97 6.97 9.39
CA ASP A 134 4.14 6.94 10.60
C ASP A 134 2.64 6.98 10.28
N ARG A 135 2.22 7.66 9.20
CA ARG A 135 0.82 7.66 8.75
C ARG A 135 0.38 6.32 8.22
N VAL A 136 1.21 5.66 7.41
CA VAL A 136 0.91 4.29 6.95
C VAL A 136 0.80 3.34 8.14
N VAL A 137 1.71 3.46 9.12
CA VAL A 137 1.66 2.68 10.37
C VAL A 137 0.40 2.99 11.18
N GLN A 138 -0.01 4.25 11.29
CA GLN A 138 -1.24 4.65 11.97
C GLN A 138 -2.48 4.09 11.28
N LYS A 139 -2.52 4.10 9.94
CA LYS A 139 -3.63 3.53 9.19
C LYS A 139 -3.74 2.03 9.42
N VAL A 140 -2.62 1.30 9.31
CA VAL A 140 -2.57 -0.12 9.66
C VAL A 140 -3.03 -0.35 11.10
N SER A 141 -2.55 0.47 12.04
CA SER A 141 -2.94 0.39 13.46
C SER A 141 -4.44 0.62 13.68
N SER A 142 -5.09 1.46 12.87
CA SER A 142 -6.54 1.70 12.97
C SER A 142 -7.38 0.45 12.68
N TYR A 143 -6.88 -0.47 11.85
CA TYR A 143 -7.52 -1.75 11.56
C TYR A 143 -7.16 -2.83 12.58
N THR A 144 -5.93 -2.82 13.09
CA THR A 144 -5.44 -3.87 14.00
C THR A 144 -5.72 -3.58 15.47
N GLY A 145 -6.06 -2.35 15.82
CA GLY A 145 -5.89 -1.84 17.18
C GLY A 145 -4.44 -1.43 17.44
N GLU A 146 -4.15 -0.96 18.65
CA GLU A 146 -2.82 -0.47 19.02
C GLU A 146 -1.74 -1.54 18.81
N LEU A 147 -0.87 -1.31 17.83
CA LEU A 147 0.27 -2.18 17.57
C LEU A 147 1.30 -2.03 18.69
N GLY A 148 1.86 -3.14 19.14
CA GLY A 148 3.03 -3.09 20.03
C GLY A 148 4.21 -2.41 19.33
N GLU A 149 5.09 -1.80 20.13
CA GLU A 149 6.25 -1.03 19.62
C GLU A 149 7.15 -1.85 18.69
N ASP A 150 7.32 -3.15 18.95
CA ASP A 150 8.10 -4.04 18.06
C ASP A 150 7.50 -4.13 16.64
N LYS A 151 6.16 -4.27 16.54
CA LYS A 151 5.46 -4.32 15.25
C LYS A 151 5.52 -2.96 14.56
N LYS A 152 5.35 -1.85 15.29
CA LYS A 152 5.47 -0.49 14.72
C LYS A 152 6.88 -0.27 14.15
N SER A 153 7.91 -0.62 14.90
CA SER A 153 9.31 -0.50 14.46
C SER A 153 9.59 -1.34 13.21
N ALA A 154 9.11 -2.60 13.18
CA ALA A 154 9.22 -3.47 12.02
C ALA A 154 8.51 -2.90 10.79
N LEU A 155 7.30 -2.33 10.95
CA LEU A 155 6.59 -1.66 9.86
C LEU A 155 7.38 -0.47 9.34
N ILE A 156 7.89 0.39 10.22
CA ILE A 156 8.70 1.55 9.82
C ILE A 156 9.90 1.10 8.98
N SER A 157 10.61 0.07 9.43
CA SER A 157 11.76 -0.47 8.70
C SER A 157 11.36 -1.05 7.35
N ALA A 158 10.25 -1.77 7.27
CA ALA A 158 9.77 -2.37 6.01
C ALA A 158 9.36 -1.29 5.00
N PHE A 159 8.62 -0.26 5.43
CA PHE A 159 8.25 0.85 4.55
C PHE A 159 9.45 1.67 4.07
N ARG A 160 10.49 1.85 4.90
CA ARG A 160 11.76 2.42 4.43
C ARG A 160 12.38 1.56 3.33
N GLY A 161 12.42 0.24 3.51
CA GLY A 161 12.91 -0.70 2.50
C GLY A 161 12.12 -0.64 1.19
N LEU A 162 10.79 -0.51 1.27
CA LEU A 162 9.92 -0.34 0.10
C LEU A 162 10.24 0.94 -0.67
N VAL A 163 10.45 2.07 0.02
CA VAL A 163 10.85 3.33 -0.63
C VAL A 163 12.18 3.18 -1.36
N VAL A 164 13.18 2.58 -0.71
CA VAL A 164 14.50 2.36 -1.34
C VAL A 164 14.34 1.49 -2.59
N THR A 165 13.64 0.36 -2.48
CA THR A 165 13.37 -0.55 -3.60
C THR A 165 12.67 0.17 -4.75
N PHE A 166 11.72 1.04 -4.44
CA PHE A 166 11.00 1.82 -5.43
C PHE A 166 11.91 2.81 -6.16
N ILE A 167 12.69 3.60 -5.42
CA ILE A 167 13.61 4.58 -6.01
C ILE A 167 14.67 3.89 -6.87
N GLU A 168 15.14 2.70 -6.50
CA GLU A 168 16.09 1.91 -7.30
C GLU A 168 15.46 1.29 -8.56
N SER A 169 14.13 1.14 -8.60
CA SER A 169 13.39 0.52 -9.72
C SER A 169 12.98 1.49 -10.84
N ILE A 170 13.20 2.79 -10.61
CA ILE A 170 12.90 3.90 -11.51
C ILE A 170 14.18 4.41 -12.14
#